data_AF-X1LWS1-F1
#
_entry.id   AF-X1LWS1-F1
#
_cell.length_a   1.000
_cell.length_b   1.000
_cell.length_c   1.000
_cell.angle_alpha   90.00
_cell.angle_beta   90.00
_cell.angle_gamma   90.00
#
_symmetry.space_group_name_H-M   'P 1'
#
loop_
_entity.id
_entity.type
_entity.pdbx_description
1 polymer ?
#
loop_
_entity_poly.entity_id
_entity_poly.type
_entity_poly.pdbx_seq_one_letter_code
_entity_poly.pdbx_strand_id
1 'polypeptide(L)' 'NKTTKKMDWKKIERLTKKNFSFMDIILLYQAELNGCDYFVTEDEKLRFSKEIKNNFKVKVCCVNELKEKLKRRN' A
#
# COMPACT_ATOMS: atom_id res chain seq x y z
N ASN A 1 -22.05 -5.36 12.02
CA ASN A 1 -21.34 -4.08 12.22
C ASN A 1 -20.18 -3.95 11.24
N LYS A 2 -20.40 -3.38 10.05
CA LYS A 2 -19.30 -2.97 9.17
C LYS A 2 -18.69 -1.71 9.77
N THR A 3 -17.65 -1.86 10.58
CA THR A 3 -16.84 -0.74 11.04
C THR A 3 -16.29 -0.06 9.79
N THR A 4 -16.86 1.07 9.38
CA THR A 4 -16.24 1.92 8.36
C THR A 4 -14.92 2.37 8.95
N LYS A 5 -13.83 1.66 8.62
CA LYS A 5 -12.48 2.10 8.94
C LYS A 5 -12.32 3.44 8.22
N LYS A 6 -12.38 4.54 8.97
CA LYS A 6 -12.26 5.89 8.45
C LYS A 6 -10.82 6.14 8.06
N MET A 7 -10.64 6.91 6.99
CA MET A 7 -9.33 7.30 6.53
C MET A 7 -8.61 8.21 7.53
N ASP A 8 -7.38 7.87 7.88
CA ASP A 8 -6.54 8.66 8.77
C ASP A 8 -5.84 9.79 7.99
N TRP A 9 -6.47 10.95 7.98
CA TRP A 9 -5.97 12.14 7.29
C TRP A 9 -4.65 12.66 7.86
N LYS A 10 -4.35 12.45 9.16
CA LYS A 10 -3.07 12.85 9.76
C LYS A 10 -1.93 11.98 9.25
N LYS A 11 -2.18 10.67 9.11
CA LYS A 11 -1.23 9.74 8.47
C LYS A 11 -0.95 10.17 7.03
N ILE A 12 -2.00 10.55 6.28
CA ILE A 12 -1.85 11.03 4.89
C ILE A 12 -0.98 12.27 4.85
N GLU A 13 -1.35 13.32 5.59
CA GLU A 13 -0.61 14.59 5.61
C GLU A 13 0.87 14.40 5.94
N ARG A 14 1.17 13.57 6.95
CA ARG A 14 2.55 13.26 7.36
C ARG A 14 3.35 12.59 6.24
N LEU A 15 2.74 11.68 5.48
CA LEU A 15 3.42 10.97 4.39
C LEU A 15 3.58 11.86 3.16
N THR A 16 2.62 12.73 2.85
CA THR A 16 2.74 13.69 1.74
C THR A 16 3.89 14.67 2.01
N LYS A 17 4.06 15.11 3.27
CA LYS A 17 5.22 15.92 3.71
C LYS A 17 6.57 15.20 3.54
N LYS A 18 6.58 13.86 3.47
CA LYS A 18 7.76 13.03 3.18
C LYS A 18 7.96 12.76 1.68
N ASN A 19 7.36 13.60 0.82
CA ASN A 19 7.51 13.54 -0.63
C ASN A 19 6.94 12.27 -1.29
N PHE A 20 5.92 11.65 -0.69
CA PHE A 20 5.08 10.66 -1.37
C PHE A 20 3.90 11.36 -2.04
N SER A 21 3.48 10.89 -3.22
CA SER A 21 2.30 11.46 -3.87
C SER A 21 1.08 11.26 -2.98
N PHE A 22 0.22 12.26 -2.94
CA PHE A 22 -1.07 12.13 -2.27
C PHE A 22 -1.87 10.94 -2.83
N MET A 23 -1.84 10.74 -4.14
CA MET A 23 -2.58 9.65 -4.80
C MET A 23 -2.07 8.28 -4.36
N ASP A 24 -0.75 8.10 -4.30
CA ASP A 24 -0.11 6.85 -3.87
C ASP A 24 -0.55 6.45 -2.45
N ILE A 25 -0.55 7.43 -1.54
CA ILE A 25 -0.93 7.22 -0.14
C ILE A 25 -2.41 6.83 -0.05
N ILE A 26 -3.28 7.51 -0.80
CA ILE A 26 -4.72 7.23 -0.82
C ILE A 26 -4.99 5.82 -1.34
N LEU A 27 -4.33 5.43 -2.44
CA LEU A 27 -4.49 4.10 -3.03
C LEU A 27 -4.01 2.98 -2.09
N LEU A 28 -2.87 3.16 -1.42
CA LEU A 28 -2.40 2.22 -0.41
C LEU A 28 -3.35 2.12 0.77
N TYR A 29 -3.89 3.25 1.22
CA TYR A 29 -4.85 3.28 2.31
C TYR A 29 -6.13 2.54 1.92
N GLN A 30 -6.65 2.79 0.72
CA GLN A 30 -7.83 2.12 0.20
C GLN A 30 -7.63 0.60 0.09
N ALA A 31 -6.45 0.15 -0.34
CA ALA A 31 -6.10 -1.26 -0.38
C ALA A 31 -6.14 -1.89 1.03
N GLU A 32 -5.60 -1.20 2.04
CA GLU A 32 -5.66 -1.67 3.44
C GLU A 32 -7.09 -1.70 4.00
N LEU A 33 -7.92 -0.70 3.63
CA LEU A 33 -9.34 -0.67 4.00
C LEU A 33 -10.12 -1.84 3.41
N ASN A 34 -9.82 -2.19 2.15
CA ASN A 34 -10.42 -3.30 1.44
C ASN A 34 -9.89 -4.67 1.89
N GLY A 35 -8.91 -4.71 2.79
CA GLY A 35 -8.31 -5.96 3.26
C GLY A 35 -7.45 -6.65 2.20
N CYS A 36 -6.89 -5.90 1.25
CA CYS A 36 -5.98 -6.44 0.25
C CYS A 36 -4.68 -6.91 0.91
N ASP A 37 -4.19 -8.10 0.53
CA ASP A 37 -2.86 -8.58 0.91
C ASP A 37 -1.74 -7.85 0.16
N TYR A 38 -1.99 -7.50 -1.10
CA TYR A 38 -1.01 -6.95 -2.03
C TYR A 38 -1.48 -5.66 -2.69
N PHE A 39 -0.56 -4.72 -2.84
CA PHE A 39 -0.68 -3.52 -3.66
C PHE A 39 0.33 -3.65 -4.80
N VAL A 40 -0.15 -3.74 -6.03
CA VAL A 40 0.70 -4.00 -7.20
C VAL A 40 1.00 -2.69 -7.90
N THR A 41 2.28 -2.36 -8.05
CA THR A 41 2.73 -1.14 -8.73
C THR A 41 4.11 -1.32 -9.35
N GLU A 42 4.40 -0.60 -10.43
CA GLU A 42 5.73 -0.47 -11.03
C GLU A 42 6.52 0.72 -10.44
N ASP A 43 5.92 1.48 -9.52
CA ASP A 43 6.63 2.53 -8.78
C ASP A 43 7.63 1.91 -7.79
N GLU A 44 8.92 2.00 -8.13
CA GLU A 44 10.01 1.47 -7.31
C GLU A 44 10.19 2.22 -5.99
N LYS A 45 9.93 3.53 -5.97
CA LYS A 45 10.04 4.35 -4.77
C LYS A 45 9.02 3.89 -3.73
N LEU A 46 7.79 3.62 -4.16
CA LEU A 46 6.75 3.00 -3.34
C LEU A 46 7.14 1.59 -2.89
N ARG A 47 7.55 0.73 -3.83
CA ARG A 47 7.85 -0.69 -3.59
C ARG A 47 8.98 -0.90 -2.58
N PHE A 48 10.02 -0.07 -2.62
CA PHE A 48 11.19 -0.21 -1.75
C PHE A 48 11.17 0.69 -0.51
N SER A 49 10.23 1.63 -0.41
CA SER A 49 10.16 2.53 0.73
C SER A 49 9.92 1.80 2.07
N LYS A 50 10.88 1.94 2.99
CA LYS A 50 10.72 1.50 4.38
C LYS A 50 9.59 2.24 5.08
N GLU A 51 9.39 3.52 4.77
CA GLU A 51 8.30 4.32 5.33
C GLU A 51 6.95 3.72 4.95
N ILE A 52 6.74 3.33 3.68
CA ILE A 52 5.50 2.71 3.23
C ILE A 52 5.28 1.37 3.94
N LYS A 53 6.31 0.51 3.97
CA LYS A 53 6.25 -0.81 4.62
C LYS A 53 5.94 -0.74 6.11
N ASN A 54 6.41 0.30 6.81
CA ASN A 54 6.18 0.48 8.24
C ASN A 54 4.80 1.09 8.55
N ASN A 55 4.23 1.82 7.59
CA ASN A 55 2.98 2.55 7.80
C ASN A 55 1.76 1.81 7.28
N PHE A 56 1.91 0.90 6.31
CA PHE A 56 0.81 0.17 5.70
C PHE A 56 0.94 -1.33 5.91
N LYS A 57 -0.20 -2.00 6.11
CA LYS A 57 -0.25 -3.46 6.25
C LYS A 57 -0.22 -4.20 4.92
N VAL A 58 -0.61 -3.53 3.84
CA VAL A 58 -0.61 -4.09 2.49
C VAL A 58 0.82 -4.26 1.98
N LYS A 59 1.13 -5.41 1.39
CA LYS A 59 2.46 -5.68 0.83
C LYS A 59 2.56 -5.06 -0.56
N VAL A 60 3.56 -4.20 -0.76
CA VAL A 60 3.80 -3.60 -2.09
C VAL A 60 4.72 -4.52 -2.90
N CYS A 61 4.33 -4.82 -4.13
CA CYS A 61 5.14 -5.62 -5.06
C CYS A 61 4.90 -5.19 -6.52
N CYS A 62 5.77 -5.60 -7.43
CA CYS A 62 5.51 -5.46 -8.88
C CYS A 62 4.69 -6.65 -9.41
N VAL A 63 4.27 -6.55 -10.68
CA VAL A 63 3.48 -7.61 -11.33
C VAL A 63 4.22 -8.94 -11.35
N ASN A 64 5.53 -8.92 -11.64
CA ASN A 64 6.34 -10.13 -11.72
C ASN A 64 6.48 -10.82 -10.35
N GLU A 65 6.71 -10.05 -9.28
CA GLU A 65 6.76 -10.58 -7.92
C GLU A 65 5.43 -11.22 -7.49
N LEU A 66 4.29 -10.62 -7.89
CA LEU A 66 2.98 -11.21 -7.61
C LEU A 66 2.81 -12.54 -8.37
N LYS A 67 3.15 -12.58 -9.67
CA LYS A 67 3.08 -13.81 -10.49
C LYS A 67 3.90 -14.94 -9.85
N GLU A 68 5.11 -14.66 -9.41
CA GLU A 68 5.97 -15.65 -8.76
C GLU A 68 5.40 -16.14 -7.41
N LYS A 69 4.75 -15.25 -6.64
CA LYS A 69 4.07 -15.66 -5.39
C LYS A 69 2.86 -16.56 -5.66
N LEU A 70 2.10 -16.29 -6.72
CA LEU A 70 0.94 -17.09 -7.09
C LEU A 70 1.34 -18.48 -7.61
N LYS A 71 2.41 -18.57 -8.41
CA LYS A 71 2.95 -19.86 -8.86
C LYS A 71 3.34 -20.79 -7.72
N ARG A 72 3.92 -20.25 -6.64
CA ARG A 72 4.35 -21.03 -5.47
C ARG A 72 3.21 -21.54 -4.58
N ARG A 73 1.99 -21.05 -4.80
CA ARG A 73 0.80 -21.44 -4.02
C ARG A 73 -0.08 -22.46 -4.74
N ASN A 74 0.19 -22.69 -6.03
CA ASN A 74 -0.43 -23.72 -6.85
C ASN A 74 0.53 -24.89 -7.00
#